data_AF-A0AA40NI27-F1
#
_entry.id   AF-A0AA40NI27-F1
#
_cell.length_a   1.000
_cell.length_b   1.000
_cell.length_c   1.000
_cell.angle_alpha   90.00
_cell.angle_beta   90.00
_cell.angle_gamma   90.00
#
_symmetry.space_group_name_H-M   'P 1'
#
loop_
_entity.id
_entity.type
_entity.pdbx_description
1 polymer ?
#
loop_
_entity_poly.entity_id
_entity_poly.type
_entity_poly.pdbx_seq_one_letter_code
_entity_poly.pdbx_strand_id
1 'polypeptide(L)'
;MQTAEGTPTCFRTELEKVDGVQENLISFRQSTLGKWVAVVGGGDPFEVAYAIFKAVPDISVLTNDVSNPSGAPVEKKTVQISVYPDTYTLPYVVPSSQNATVLITWNTASTTYIDPDGIAKAVQQPIADYVNAIAVGQPVNLFEIQDIFMQSVASLVPASMISMIQVQIGINGAIKPPDANSSLVYGDTYSYFSTSSSQVQVKQYEGSS
;
A
#
# COMPACT_ATOMS: atom_id res chain seq x y z
N MET A 1 -20.76 9.69 11.04
CA MET A 1 -20.39 8.89 12.23
C MET A 1 -20.16 7.47 11.74
N GLN A 2 -18.91 7.00 11.73
CA GLN A 2 -18.59 5.61 11.43
C GLN A 2 -18.92 4.79 12.68
N THR A 3 -19.84 3.84 12.58
CA THR A 3 -20.14 2.90 13.67
C THR A 3 -19.08 1.81 13.66
N ALA A 4 -18.31 1.70 14.74
CA ALA A 4 -17.29 0.66 14.86
C ALA A 4 -17.93 -0.72 15.06
N GLU A 5 -17.74 -1.63 14.10
CA GLU A 5 -18.09 -3.04 14.24
C GLU A 5 -16.83 -3.84 14.58
N GLY A 6 -16.73 -4.30 15.84
CA GLY A 6 -15.60 -5.10 16.33
C GLY A 6 -14.29 -4.32 16.53
N THR A 7 -13.29 -5.00 17.09
CA THR A 7 -11.98 -4.43 17.45
C THR A 7 -11.24 -3.81 16.26
N PRO A 8 -11.17 -4.41 15.05
CA PRO A 8 -10.43 -3.80 13.93
C PRO A 8 -10.99 -2.44 13.50
N THR A 9 -12.31 -2.27 13.51
CA THR A 9 -12.94 -1.01 13.13
C THR A 9 -12.75 0.04 14.21
N CYS A 10 -12.91 -0.33 15.49
CA CYS A 10 -12.63 0.56 16.62
C CYS A 10 -11.16 1.03 16.62
N PHE A 11 -10.22 0.11 16.38
CA PHE A 11 -8.79 0.40 16.25
C PHE A 11 -8.50 1.45 15.18
N ARG A 12 -9.08 1.27 13.99
CA ARG A 12 -8.93 2.22 12.89
C ARG A 12 -9.51 3.60 13.27
N THR A 13 -10.76 3.63 13.74
CA THR A 13 -11.44 4.88 14.11
C THR A 13 -10.72 5.66 15.23
N GLU A 14 -10.10 5.00 16.21
CA GLU A 14 -9.35 5.70 17.26
C GLU A 14 -8.01 6.24 16.75
N LEU A 15 -7.31 5.51 15.88
CA LEU A 15 -6.02 5.93 15.33
C LEU A 15 -6.13 7.07 14.32
N GLU A 16 -7.20 7.11 13.53
CA GLU A 16 -7.47 8.23 12.60
C GLU A 16 -7.69 9.58 13.31
N LYS A 17 -7.90 9.58 14.64
CA LYS A 17 -7.99 10.80 15.45
C LYS A 17 -6.63 11.33 15.88
N VAL A 18 -5.56 10.53 15.76
CA VAL A 18 -4.19 10.93 16.14
C VAL A 18 -3.57 11.73 15.00
N ASP A 19 -3.10 12.94 15.29
CA ASP A 19 -2.52 13.80 14.27
C ASP A 19 -1.29 13.16 13.63
N GLY A 20 -1.18 13.28 12.31
CA GLY A 20 -0.08 12.72 11.52
C GLY A 20 -0.13 11.20 11.29
N VAL A 21 -1.12 10.46 11.79
CA VAL A 21 -1.35 9.06 11.39
C VAL A 21 -1.91 9.00 9.96
N GLN A 22 -1.42 8.06 9.15
CA GLN A 22 -1.88 7.85 7.78
C GLN A 22 -2.83 6.65 7.70
N GLU A 23 -4.03 6.86 7.14
CA GLU A 23 -5.12 5.87 7.11
C GLU A 23 -4.73 4.54 6.43
N ASN A 24 -4.03 4.61 5.31
CA ASN A 24 -3.54 3.44 4.57
C ASN A 24 -2.44 2.69 5.32
N LEU A 25 -1.82 3.30 6.34
CA LEU A 25 -0.77 2.69 7.15
C LEU A 25 -1.28 2.10 8.47
N ILE A 26 -2.60 2.01 8.63
CA ILE A 26 -3.25 1.39 9.78
C ILE A 26 -3.63 -0.05 9.44
N SER A 27 -3.19 -1.01 10.26
CA SER A 27 -3.65 -2.39 10.18
C SER A 27 -3.66 -3.07 11.55
N PHE A 28 -4.70 -3.85 11.80
CA PHE A 28 -4.80 -4.73 12.97
C PHE A 28 -5.00 -6.16 12.48
N ARG A 29 -4.00 -7.02 12.71
CA ARG A 29 -3.97 -8.37 12.13
C ARG A 29 -3.44 -9.40 13.10
N GLN A 30 -3.87 -10.65 12.93
CA GLN A 30 -3.36 -11.76 13.70
C GLN A 30 -2.10 -12.33 13.01
N SER A 31 -0.97 -12.36 13.71
CA SER A 31 0.28 -12.96 13.20
C SER A 31 0.29 -14.47 13.44
N THR A 32 -0.12 -14.88 14.64
CA THR A 32 -0.35 -16.28 15.02
C THR A 32 -1.56 -16.35 15.95
N LEU A 33 -2.12 -17.54 16.16
CA LEU A 33 -3.33 -17.69 16.98
C LEU A 33 -3.14 -17.07 18.37
N GLY A 34 -4.01 -16.11 18.72
CA GLY A 34 -3.96 -15.38 19.99
C GLY A 34 -2.92 -14.26 20.07
N LYS A 35 -2.19 -13.96 18.98
CA LYS A 35 -1.21 -12.87 18.91
C LYS A 35 -1.52 -11.89 17.78
N TRP A 36 -1.84 -10.66 18.18
CA TRP A 36 -2.27 -9.59 17.29
C TRP A 36 -1.21 -8.52 17.16
N VAL A 37 -1.11 -7.95 15.97
CA VAL A 37 -0.13 -6.92 15.62
C VAL A 37 -0.89 -5.66 15.29
N ALA A 38 -0.61 -4.62 16.06
CA ALA A 38 -0.98 -3.25 15.72
C ALA A 38 0.10 -2.69 14.78
N VAL A 39 -0.29 -2.30 13.58
CA VAL A 39 0.57 -1.63 12.61
C VAL A 39 0.06 -0.21 12.43
N VAL A 40 0.91 0.78 12.68
CA VAL A 40 0.55 2.20 12.62
C VAL A 40 1.69 3.00 12.01
N GLY A 41 1.41 3.71 10.92
CA GLY A 41 2.35 4.66 10.31
C GLY A 41 1.98 6.11 10.64
N GLY A 42 2.98 6.88 11.10
CA GLY A 42 2.82 8.28 11.48
C GLY A 42 2.36 8.49 12.93
N GLY A 43 2.13 9.75 13.29
CA GLY A 43 1.69 10.18 14.62
C GLY A 43 2.74 10.16 15.73
N ASP A 44 2.42 10.82 16.84
CA ASP A 44 3.25 10.77 18.05
C ASP A 44 3.16 9.38 18.71
N PRO A 45 4.30 8.76 19.09
CA PRO A 45 4.30 7.42 19.66
C PRO A 45 3.44 7.23 20.93
N PHE A 46 3.30 8.25 21.78
CA PHE A 46 2.48 8.16 22.99
C PHE A 46 1.00 8.31 22.68
N GLU A 47 0.63 9.23 21.77
CA GLU A 47 -0.76 9.36 21.33
C GLU A 47 -1.24 8.11 20.59
N VAL A 48 -0.40 7.54 19.71
CA VAL A 48 -0.64 6.25 19.06
C VAL A 48 -0.83 5.15 20.10
N ALA A 49 0.09 5.01 21.06
CA ALA A 49 -0.03 3.98 22.10
C ALA A 49 -1.31 4.13 22.92
N TYR A 50 -1.71 5.37 23.23
CA TYR A 50 -2.95 5.65 23.95
C TYR A 50 -4.20 5.33 23.12
N ALA A 51 -4.20 5.61 21.81
CA ALA A 51 -5.27 5.21 20.90
C ALA A 51 -5.40 3.68 20.78
N ILE A 52 -4.26 2.95 20.69
CA ILE A 52 -4.25 1.49 20.72
C ILE A 52 -4.85 0.96 22.03
N PHE A 53 -4.46 1.53 23.17
CA PHE A 53 -4.99 1.15 24.49
C PHE A 53 -6.51 1.35 24.60
N LYS A 54 -7.06 2.43 24.03
CA LYS A 54 -8.52 2.64 24.01
C LYS A 54 -9.26 1.63 23.15
N ALA A 55 -8.66 1.21 22.03
CA ALA A 55 -9.33 0.40 21.04
C ALA A 55 -9.22 -1.11 21.25
N VAL A 56 -8.13 -1.57 21.87
CA VAL A 56 -7.84 -3.00 22.04
C VAL A 56 -8.26 -3.45 23.45
N PRO A 57 -9.30 -4.31 23.59
CA PRO A 57 -9.82 -4.69 24.91
C PRO A 57 -8.85 -5.49 25.77
N ASP A 58 -8.05 -6.35 25.14
CA ASP A 58 -7.02 -7.16 25.81
C ASP A 58 -5.67 -6.87 25.17
N ILE A 59 -4.89 -6.00 25.80
CA ILE A 59 -3.57 -5.61 25.31
C ILE A 59 -2.52 -6.73 25.46
N SER A 60 -2.78 -7.79 26.24
CA SER A 60 -1.83 -8.90 26.46
C SER A 60 -1.65 -9.78 25.20
N VAL A 61 -2.58 -9.67 24.25
CA VAL A 61 -2.51 -10.34 22.95
C VAL A 61 -1.63 -9.59 21.96
N LEU A 62 -1.27 -8.34 22.24
CA LEU A 62 -0.47 -7.52 21.33
C LEU A 62 0.97 -8.04 21.28
N THR A 63 1.52 -8.05 20.06
CA THR A 63 2.91 -8.36 19.80
C THR A 63 3.45 -7.47 18.68
N ASN A 64 4.73 -7.12 18.79
CA ASN A 64 5.52 -6.60 17.68
C ASN A 64 6.59 -7.61 17.25
N ASP A 65 6.57 -8.84 17.80
CA ASP A 65 7.51 -9.88 17.45
C ASP A 65 7.13 -10.57 16.14
N VAL A 66 7.49 -9.89 15.05
CA VAL A 66 7.18 -10.30 13.68
C VAL A 66 8.36 -10.05 12.75
N SER A 67 8.31 -10.67 11.57
CA SER A 67 9.30 -10.51 10.50
C SER A 67 8.61 -10.37 9.15
N ASN A 68 9.31 -9.74 8.22
CA ASN A 68 8.89 -9.64 6.83
C ASN A 68 9.36 -10.87 6.02
N PRO A 69 8.57 -11.34 5.04
CA PRO A 69 8.96 -12.46 4.18
C PRO A 69 10.27 -12.25 3.42
N SER A 70 10.59 -11.00 3.03
CA SER A 70 11.86 -10.67 2.37
C SER A 70 13.09 -10.75 3.28
N GLY A 71 12.90 -10.84 4.59
CA GLY A 71 13.96 -10.68 5.59
C GLY A 71 14.31 -9.22 5.92
N ALA A 72 13.66 -8.24 5.28
CA ALA A 72 13.81 -6.83 5.65
C ALA A 72 13.41 -6.59 7.13
N PRO A 73 14.12 -5.71 7.85
CA PRO A 73 13.79 -5.42 9.24
C PRO A 73 12.41 -4.78 9.35
N VAL A 74 11.69 -5.14 10.41
CA VAL A 74 10.43 -4.51 10.82
C VAL A 74 10.74 -3.54 11.96
N GLU A 75 10.27 -2.30 11.87
CA GLU A 75 10.43 -1.33 12.96
C GLU A 75 9.44 -1.67 14.08
N LYS A 76 9.98 -2.08 15.23
CA LYS A 76 9.22 -2.48 16.41
C LYS A 76 9.25 -1.34 17.42
N LYS A 77 8.09 -0.94 17.94
CA LYS A 77 7.96 0.04 19.02
C LYS A 77 7.29 -0.57 20.23
N THR A 78 7.74 -0.16 21.41
CA THR A 78 7.16 -0.53 22.70
C THR A 78 7.09 0.75 23.52
N VAL A 79 5.87 1.19 23.82
CA VAL A 79 5.62 2.45 24.54
C VAL A 79 4.93 2.14 25.86
N GLN A 80 5.40 2.78 26.94
CA GLN A 80 4.73 2.69 28.23
C GLN A 80 3.78 3.87 28.39
N ILE A 81 2.53 3.57 28.72
CA ILE A 81 1.51 4.57 29.06
C ILE A 81 1.14 4.43 30.53
N SER A 82 0.84 5.55 31.19
CA SER A 82 0.44 5.59 32.59
C SER A 82 -1.02 6.01 32.68
N VAL A 83 -1.84 5.17 33.29
CA VAL A 83 -3.25 5.45 33.59
C VAL A 83 -3.41 5.20 35.08
N TYR A 84 -3.24 6.25 35.87
CA TYR A 84 -3.12 6.15 37.32
C TYR A 84 -4.22 5.25 37.94
N PRO A 85 -3.84 4.29 38.80
CA PRO A 85 -2.51 4.05 39.36
C PRO A 85 -1.60 3.13 38.52
N ASP A 86 -2.10 2.63 37.38
CA ASP A 86 -1.49 1.57 36.61
C ASP A 86 -0.59 2.10 35.48
N THR A 87 0.29 1.23 34.99
CA THR A 87 1.06 1.48 33.76
C THR A 87 0.96 0.27 32.85
N TYR A 88 0.87 0.53 31.54
CA TYR A 88 0.70 -0.48 30.51
C TYR A 88 1.81 -0.36 29.46
N THR A 89 2.29 -1.50 28.98
CA THR A 89 3.31 -1.57 27.93
C THR A 89 2.67 -2.03 26.63
N LEU A 90 2.72 -1.17 25.61
CA LEU A 90 1.99 -1.34 24.35
C LEU A 90 3.01 -1.58 23.22
N PRO A 91 3.12 -2.83 22.71
CA PRO A 91 3.92 -3.12 21.53
C PRO A 91 3.12 -2.86 20.25
N TYR A 92 3.76 -2.22 19.26
CA TYR A 92 3.23 -2.07 17.90
C TYR A 92 4.36 -2.03 16.87
N VAL A 93 4.00 -2.08 15.60
CA VAL A 93 4.90 -2.03 14.46
C VAL A 93 4.70 -0.73 13.70
N VAL A 94 5.80 -0.09 13.32
CA VAL A 94 5.79 1.01 12.34
C VAL A 94 6.10 0.41 10.97
N PRO A 95 5.23 0.60 9.97
CA PRO A 95 5.45 -0.02 8.68
C PRO A 95 6.59 0.68 7.92
N SER A 96 7.46 -0.13 7.32
CA SER A 96 8.56 0.39 6.50
C SER A 96 8.11 0.68 5.07
N SER A 97 8.74 1.67 4.43
CA SER A 97 8.44 2.00 3.03
C SER A 97 9.16 1.04 2.07
N GLN A 98 8.45 0.62 1.03
CA GLN A 98 8.99 -0.11 -0.11
C GLN A 98 8.84 0.74 -1.36
N ASN A 99 9.98 1.05 -2.00
CA ASN A 99 9.93 1.83 -3.21
C ASN A 99 9.38 1.00 -4.37
N ALA A 100 8.22 1.39 -4.88
CA ALA A 100 7.57 0.77 -6.01
C ALA A 100 7.94 1.50 -7.31
N THR A 101 8.19 0.74 -8.37
CA THR A 101 8.36 1.24 -9.73
C THR A 101 7.33 0.53 -10.61
N VAL A 102 6.54 1.27 -11.38
CA VAL A 102 5.55 0.70 -12.28
C VAL A 102 6.04 0.85 -13.72
N LEU A 103 6.17 -0.26 -14.43
CA LEU A 103 6.59 -0.27 -15.83
C LEU A 103 5.42 -0.73 -16.69
N ILE A 104 4.92 0.17 -17.52
CA ILE A 104 3.80 -0.07 -18.43
C ILE A 104 4.33 -0.03 -19.85
N THR A 105 4.12 -1.12 -20.58
CA THR A 105 4.30 -1.19 -22.03
C THR A 105 2.94 -1.32 -22.69
N TRP A 106 2.62 -0.39 -23.58
CA TRP A 106 1.31 -0.34 -24.23
C TRP A 106 1.44 -0.31 -25.75
N ASN A 107 0.40 -0.75 -26.45
CA ASN A 107 0.32 -0.62 -27.90
C ASN A 107 -1.12 -0.32 -28.36
N THR A 108 -1.24 0.16 -29.58
CA THR A 108 -2.50 0.54 -30.21
C THR A 108 -2.57 0.03 -31.65
N ALA A 109 -3.77 -0.33 -32.10
CA ALA A 109 -4.07 -0.64 -33.50
C ALA A 109 -4.43 0.62 -34.33
N SER A 110 -4.40 1.81 -33.71
CA SER A 110 -4.65 3.07 -34.40
C SER A 110 -3.67 3.29 -35.56
N THR A 111 -4.21 3.65 -36.73
CA THR A 111 -3.42 4.08 -37.90
C THR A 111 -3.00 5.54 -37.83
N THR A 112 -3.55 6.29 -36.88
CA THR A 112 -3.20 7.70 -36.64
C THR A 112 -2.16 7.79 -35.53
N TYR A 113 -1.23 8.74 -35.67
CA TYR A 113 -0.24 9.03 -34.65
C TYR A 113 -0.91 9.38 -33.31
N ILE A 114 -0.43 8.74 -32.26
CA ILE A 114 -0.79 9.01 -30.87
C ILE A 114 0.50 9.40 -30.18
N ASP A 115 0.48 10.54 -29.50
CA ASP A 115 1.65 11.05 -28.79
C ASP A 115 1.98 10.22 -27.54
N PRO A 116 3.09 9.47 -27.50
CA PRO A 116 3.43 8.64 -26.35
C PRO A 116 3.71 9.44 -25.08
N ASP A 117 4.23 10.66 -25.21
CA ASP A 117 4.50 11.54 -24.06
C ASP A 117 3.19 12.04 -23.44
N GLY A 118 2.19 12.35 -24.27
CA GLY A 118 0.83 12.67 -23.83
C GLY A 118 0.19 11.53 -23.05
N ILE A 119 0.34 10.28 -23.53
CA ILE A 119 -0.13 9.07 -22.84
C ILE A 119 0.57 8.89 -21.50
N ALA A 120 1.89 9.02 -21.46
CA ALA A 120 2.67 8.89 -20.23
C ALA A 120 2.19 9.90 -19.17
N LYS A 121 2.07 11.18 -19.54
CA LYS A 121 1.63 12.23 -18.61
C LYS A 121 0.22 12.01 -18.06
N ALA A 122 -0.70 11.47 -18.87
CA ALA A 122 -2.07 11.18 -18.44
C ALA A 122 -2.17 10.05 -17.41
N VAL A 123 -1.22 9.10 -17.44
CA VAL A 123 -1.24 7.87 -16.63
C VAL A 123 -0.40 7.98 -15.36
N GLN A 124 0.71 8.71 -15.42
CA GLN A 124 1.73 8.71 -14.36
C GLN A 124 1.19 9.09 -12.97
N GLN A 125 0.42 10.18 -12.86
CA GLN A 125 -0.09 10.62 -11.56
C GLN A 125 -1.20 9.69 -11.03
N PRO A 126 -2.24 9.33 -11.80
CA PRO A 126 -3.28 8.40 -11.33
C PRO A 126 -2.74 7.05 -10.83
N ILE A 127 -1.73 6.49 -11.51
CA ILE A 127 -1.09 5.24 -11.08
C ILE A 127 -0.26 5.44 -9.80
N ALA A 128 0.45 6.56 -9.68
CA ALA A 128 1.19 6.87 -8.47
C ALA A 128 0.25 7.03 -7.26
N ASP A 129 -0.89 7.71 -7.46
CA ASP A 129 -1.91 7.90 -6.42
C ASP A 129 -2.49 6.55 -5.98
N TYR A 130 -2.83 5.67 -6.93
CA TYR A 130 -3.29 4.31 -6.62
C TYR A 130 -2.27 3.54 -5.77
N VAL A 131 -1.00 3.47 -6.20
CA VAL A 131 0.02 2.70 -5.48
C VAL A 131 0.25 3.25 -4.07
N ASN A 132 0.29 4.58 -3.89
CA ASN A 132 0.46 5.20 -2.59
C ASN A 132 -0.78 5.03 -1.68
N ALA A 133 -1.97 4.84 -2.25
CA ALA A 133 -3.20 4.57 -1.50
C ALA A 133 -3.34 3.11 -1.03
N ILE A 134 -2.53 2.19 -1.54
CA ILE A 134 -2.58 0.77 -1.14
C ILE A 134 -2.31 0.66 0.37
N ALA A 135 -3.21 -0.04 1.07
CA ALA A 135 -3.07 -0.28 2.48
C ALA A 135 -1.84 -1.15 2.81
N VAL A 136 -1.21 -0.91 3.95
CA VAL A 136 -0.02 -1.63 4.40
C VAL A 136 -0.18 -3.17 4.31
N GLY A 137 0.79 -3.83 3.70
CA GLY A 137 0.80 -5.27 3.48
C GLY A 137 -0.19 -5.81 2.45
N GLN A 138 -0.95 -4.94 1.75
CA GLN A 138 -1.78 -5.34 0.62
C GLN A 138 -0.96 -5.36 -0.68
N PRO A 139 -1.32 -6.22 -1.65
CA PRO A 139 -0.61 -6.31 -2.93
C PRO A 139 -0.97 -5.18 -3.89
N VAL A 140 -0.11 -4.96 -4.88
CA VAL A 140 -0.46 -4.19 -6.09
C VAL A 140 -1.29 -5.08 -7.01
N ASN A 141 -2.51 -4.67 -7.33
CA ASN A 141 -3.35 -5.34 -8.34
C ASN A 141 -3.06 -4.78 -9.75
N LEU A 142 -2.61 -5.64 -10.66
CA LEU A 142 -2.29 -5.26 -12.05
C LEU A 142 -3.54 -4.93 -12.87
N PHE A 143 -4.70 -5.50 -12.54
CA PHE A 143 -5.95 -5.16 -13.23
C PHE A 143 -6.41 -3.74 -12.93
N GLU A 144 -6.23 -3.28 -11.70
CA GLU A 144 -6.52 -1.89 -11.33
C GLU A 144 -5.62 -0.93 -12.11
N ILE A 145 -4.33 -1.26 -12.28
CA ILE A 145 -3.40 -0.47 -13.10
C ILE A 145 -3.87 -0.42 -14.56
N GLN A 146 -4.32 -1.55 -15.12
CA GLN A 146 -4.84 -1.59 -16.48
C GLN A 146 -6.12 -0.76 -16.64
N ASP A 147 -7.03 -0.81 -15.65
CA ASP A 147 -8.26 0.00 -15.67
C ASP A 147 -7.95 1.49 -15.55
N ILE A 148 -7.11 1.90 -14.60
CA ILE A 148 -6.65 3.29 -14.47
C ILE A 148 -5.98 3.75 -15.77
N PHE A 149 -5.13 2.92 -16.39
CA PHE A 149 -4.53 3.24 -17.68
C PHE A 149 -5.60 3.54 -18.73
N MET A 150 -6.57 2.64 -18.91
CA MET A 150 -7.64 2.81 -19.91
C MET A 150 -8.49 4.05 -19.65
N GLN A 151 -8.83 4.33 -18.39
CA GLN A 151 -9.59 5.52 -18.00
C GLN A 151 -8.79 6.81 -18.27
N SER A 152 -7.51 6.84 -17.89
CA SER A 152 -6.62 7.99 -18.09
C SER A 152 -6.43 8.36 -19.56
N VAL A 153 -6.42 7.38 -20.47
CA VAL A 153 -6.13 7.61 -21.90
C VAL A 153 -7.37 7.68 -22.79
N ALA A 154 -8.58 7.53 -22.23
CA ALA A 154 -9.82 7.38 -23.00
C ALA A 154 -10.10 8.54 -23.97
N SER A 155 -9.63 9.76 -23.67
CA SER A 155 -9.75 10.93 -24.54
C SER A 155 -8.71 11.00 -25.66
N LEU A 156 -7.61 10.24 -25.52
CA LEU A 156 -6.48 10.22 -26.44
C LEU A 156 -6.59 9.03 -27.41
N VAL A 157 -7.02 7.88 -26.90
CA VAL A 157 -7.14 6.62 -27.66
C VAL A 157 -8.42 5.91 -27.22
N PRO A 158 -9.35 5.59 -28.15
CA PRO A 158 -10.50 4.76 -27.83
C PRO A 158 -10.04 3.42 -27.25
N ALA A 159 -10.69 2.94 -26.18
CA ALA A 159 -10.32 1.68 -25.53
C ALA A 159 -10.29 0.48 -26.50
N SER A 160 -11.17 0.46 -27.51
CA SER A 160 -11.23 -0.58 -28.54
C SER A 160 -9.99 -0.62 -29.46
N MET A 161 -9.18 0.44 -29.48
CA MET A 161 -7.95 0.52 -30.27
C MET A 161 -6.71 0.13 -29.46
N ILE A 162 -6.80 0.02 -28.14
CA ILE A 162 -5.68 -0.43 -27.31
C ILE A 162 -5.51 -1.94 -27.55
N SER A 163 -4.35 -2.32 -28.09
CA SER A 163 -4.07 -3.71 -28.48
C SER A 163 -3.22 -4.46 -27.45
N MET A 164 -2.54 -3.73 -26.55
CA MET A 164 -1.67 -4.31 -25.53
C MET A 164 -1.54 -3.37 -24.34
N ILE A 165 -1.61 -3.93 -23.12
CA ILE A 165 -1.16 -3.30 -21.88
C ILE A 165 -0.43 -4.36 -21.05
N GLN A 166 0.89 -4.28 -21.01
CA GLN A 166 1.74 -5.11 -20.16
C GLN A 166 2.22 -4.27 -18.98
N VAL A 167 2.06 -4.81 -17.77
CA VAL A 167 2.46 -4.15 -16.52
C VAL A 167 3.49 -5.02 -15.81
N GLN A 168 4.57 -4.40 -15.35
CA GLN A 168 5.55 -5.00 -14.44
C GLN A 168 5.75 -4.09 -13.23
N ILE A 169 5.99 -4.70 -12.07
CA ILE A 169 6.18 -4.00 -10.81
C ILE A 169 7.59 -4.28 -10.31
N GLY A 170 8.36 -3.22 -10.08
CA GLY A 170 9.61 -3.24 -9.32
C GLY A 170 9.34 -2.90 -7.86
N ILE A 171 9.95 -3.64 -6.94
CA ILE A 171 9.94 -3.36 -5.50
C ILE A 171 11.39 -3.30 -5.03
N ASN A 172 11.78 -2.16 -4.46
CA ASN A 172 13.15 -1.89 -4.00
C ASN A 172 14.21 -2.18 -5.08
N GLY A 173 13.89 -1.83 -6.34
CA GLY A 173 14.79 -2.01 -7.49
C GLY A 173 14.78 -3.40 -8.14
N ALA A 174 14.03 -4.37 -7.60
CA ALA A 174 13.90 -5.71 -8.19
C ALA A 174 12.52 -5.91 -8.82
N ILE A 175 12.45 -6.39 -10.06
CA ILE A 175 11.18 -6.77 -10.69
C ILE A 175 10.61 -7.98 -9.95
N LYS A 176 9.37 -7.85 -9.47
CA LYS A 176 8.65 -8.92 -8.79
C LYS A 176 7.48 -9.38 -9.66
N PRO A 177 7.41 -10.68 -10.01
CA PRO A 177 6.26 -11.21 -10.74
C PRO A 177 5.02 -11.23 -9.85
N PRO A 178 3.82 -11.28 -10.44
CA PRO A 178 2.61 -11.57 -9.67
C PRO A 178 2.65 -12.99 -9.11
N ASP A 179 1.91 -13.21 -8.03
CA ASP A 179 1.73 -14.54 -7.44
C ASP A 179 1.07 -15.48 -8.46
N ALA A 180 1.44 -16.76 -8.39
CA ALA A 180 1.00 -17.77 -9.35
C ALA A 180 -0.53 -17.80 -9.48
N ASN A 181 -1.02 -17.80 -10.72
CA ASN A 181 -2.45 -17.76 -11.06
C ASN A 181 -3.20 -16.52 -10.54
N SER A 182 -2.50 -15.41 -10.30
CA SER A 182 -3.10 -14.13 -9.92
C SER A 182 -2.50 -12.96 -10.71
N SER A 183 -3.10 -11.78 -10.57
CA SER A 183 -2.57 -10.50 -11.02
C SER A 183 -2.15 -9.61 -9.84
N LEU A 184 -1.75 -10.22 -8.72
CA LEU A 184 -1.37 -9.53 -7.49
C LEU A 184 0.13 -9.63 -7.27
N VAL A 185 0.80 -8.49 -7.11
CA VAL A 185 2.22 -8.41 -6.76
C VAL A 185 2.37 -8.01 -5.30
N TYR A 186 2.87 -8.93 -4.47
CA TYR A 186 2.96 -8.71 -3.03
C TYR A 186 4.24 -7.98 -2.63
N GLY A 187 4.13 -7.08 -1.65
CA GLY A 187 5.27 -6.51 -0.93
C GLY A 187 5.65 -7.36 0.27
N ASP A 188 6.20 -6.72 1.30
CA ASP A 188 6.28 -7.34 2.63
C ASP A 188 5.02 -7.07 3.46
N THR A 189 4.75 -7.98 4.39
CA THR A 189 3.56 -7.95 5.24
C THR A 189 3.44 -6.69 6.09
N TYR A 190 4.56 -6.18 6.62
CA TYR A 190 4.59 -5.01 7.52
C TYR A 190 5.20 -3.78 6.84
N SER A 191 5.01 -3.67 5.52
CA SER A 191 5.51 -2.56 4.72
C SER A 191 4.40 -1.98 3.83
N TYR A 192 4.60 -0.76 3.38
CA TYR A 192 3.71 -0.07 2.44
C TYR A 192 4.47 0.34 1.19
N PHE A 193 3.76 0.50 0.08
CA PHE A 193 4.38 0.98 -1.15
C PHE A 193 4.48 2.49 -1.17
N SER A 194 5.61 3.00 -1.65
CA SER A 194 5.80 4.40 -1.99
C SER A 194 6.26 4.54 -3.43
N THR A 195 5.66 5.47 -4.17
CA THR A 195 6.05 5.78 -5.54
C THR A 195 5.86 7.26 -5.84
N SER A 196 6.55 7.77 -6.84
CA SER A 196 6.26 9.05 -7.48
C SER A 196 5.79 8.84 -8.92
N SER A 197 5.23 9.89 -9.53
CA SER A 197 4.89 9.91 -10.96
C SER A 197 6.11 9.63 -11.85
N SER A 198 7.31 10.06 -11.45
CA SER A 198 8.57 9.76 -12.15
C SER A 198 8.99 8.29 -12.08
N GLN A 199 8.47 7.52 -11.13
CA GLN A 199 8.70 6.08 -11.01
C GLN A 199 7.66 5.24 -11.76
N VAL A 200 6.66 5.89 -12.36
CA VAL A 200 5.74 5.28 -13.32
C VAL A 200 6.29 5.50 -14.72
N GLN A 201 6.84 4.45 -15.30
CA GLN A 201 7.39 4.46 -16.65
C GLN A 201 6.37 3.91 -17.63
N VAL A 202 5.94 4.74 -18.58
CA VAL A 202 4.97 4.35 -19.60
C VAL A 202 5.66 4.46 -20.95
N LYS A 203 5.76 3.34 -21.68
CA LYS A 203 6.42 3.28 -22.99
C LYS A 203 5.51 2.61 -24.00
N GLN A 204 5.46 3.17 -25.21
CA GLN A 204 4.83 2.47 -26.31
C GLN A 204 5.72 1.28 -26.71
N TYR A 205 5.09 0.17 -27.08
CA TYR A 205 5.78 -1.01 -27.59
C TYR A 205 6.50 -0.66 -28.91
N GLU A 206 7.82 -0.68 -28.87
CA GLU A 206 8.65 -0.64 -30.08
C GLU A 206 8.73 -2.08 -30.62
N GLY A 207 7.83 -2.43 -31.54
CA GLY A 207 8.00 -3.65 -32.32
C GLY A 207 9.29 -3.57 -33.12
N SER A 208 10.07 -4.65 -33.16
CA SER A 208 11.18 -4.78 -34.11
C SER A 208 10.63 -4.61 -35.53
N SER A 209 10.92 -3.47 -36.13
CA SER A 209 10.68 -3.18 -37.55
C SER A 209 11.55 -4.03 -38.46
#